data_AF-A0A6G4WYC4-F1
#
_entry.id   AF-A0A6G4WYC4-F1
#
_cell.length_a   1.000
_cell.length_b   1.000
_cell.length_c   1.000
_cell.angle_alpha   90.00
_cell.angle_beta   90.00
_cell.angle_gamma   90.00
#
_symmetry.space_group_name_H-M   'P 1'
#
loop_
_entity.id
_entity.type
_entity.pdbx_description
1 polymer ?
#
loop_
_entity_poly.entity_id
_entity_poly.type
_entity_poly.pdbx_seq_one_letter_code
_entity_poly.pdbx_strand_id
1 'polypeptide(L)'
;MGPQRPHTLLELLSECAEADGGILGEQREGLALLYRTRTSLYNQPPALVLDYARPGEVMPTLEPTDDDQRTRNDVTVTREGGSSARAVREDGPLSIQPLPAGVGLYDETITLNLARDEQAEPLAAWRLHLGTTDELRYPTVTLNLVRAPHLIPAVLGLEAGDKLVIRNLPDWLPPGDAELLVEGWREQLRPYGWTITLTCSPARPWTVGVTDDPSLGRADTDGTELDDDAGAADTELVVRTTAGPPWVTDAPEFPFDVRVGGEVVTVLGITGSRPQTMTVRRATDGTSTPHPAGTDVRLAQPTVVAL
;
A
#
# COMPACT_ATOMS: atom_id res chain seq x y z
N MET A 1 21.45 9.32 8.36
CA MET A 1 21.33 10.00 9.67
C MET A 1 22.50 10.98 9.82
N GLY A 2 22.26 12.14 10.42
CA GLY A 2 23.24 13.22 10.60
C GLY A 2 24.10 13.10 11.88
N PRO A 3 24.75 14.19 12.30
CA PRO A 3 25.52 14.21 13.54
C PRO A 3 24.63 13.99 14.77
N GLN A 4 25.03 13.09 15.67
CA GLN A 4 24.32 12.82 16.93
C GLN A 4 24.66 13.86 17.99
N ARG A 5 23.64 14.42 18.65
CA ARG A 5 23.82 15.30 19.81
C ARG A 5 23.87 14.47 21.11
N PRO A 6 24.40 15.02 22.22
CA PRO A 6 24.38 14.30 23.49
C PRO A 6 22.94 14.03 23.97
N HIS A 7 22.51 12.78 23.88
CA HIS A 7 21.20 12.27 24.31
C HIS A 7 21.34 10.91 25.00
N THR A 8 20.24 10.38 25.53
CA THR A 8 20.25 8.99 26.04
C THR A 8 20.46 8.00 24.90
N LEU A 9 21.01 6.82 25.19
CA LEU A 9 21.23 5.80 24.17
C LEU A 9 19.94 5.43 23.41
N LEU A 10 18.81 5.33 24.11
CA LEU A 10 17.54 4.97 23.50
C LEU A 10 17.05 6.06 22.54
N GLU A 11 17.17 7.34 22.92
CA GLU A 11 16.84 8.47 22.04
C GLU A 11 17.71 8.45 20.77
N LEU A 12 19.02 8.22 20.91
CA LEU A 12 19.93 8.15 19.76
C LEU A 12 19.61 7.00 18.80
N LEU A 13 19.18 5.86 19.33
CA LEU A 13 18.74 4.73 18.51
C LEU A 13 17.41 5.03 17.82
N SER A 14 16.46 5.67 18.52
CA SER A 14 15.20 6.12 17.93
C SER A 14 15.43 7.13 16.81
N GLU A 15 16.31 8.12 16.98
CA GLU A 15 16.68 9.07 15.92
C GLU A 15 17.20 8.35 14.66
N CYS A 16 17.98 7.28 14.84
CA CYS A 16 18.46 6.48 13.73
C CYS A 16 17.31 5.79 12.99
N ALA A 17 16.38 5.19 13.74
CA ALA A 17 15.22 4.52 13.16
C ALA A 17 14.25 5.49 12.48
N GLU A 18 14.00 6.66 13.05
CA GLU A 18 13.14 7.70 12.48
C GLU A 18 13.73 8.32 11.20
N ALA A 19 15.05 8.54 11.18
CA ALA A 19 15.75 9.04 9.99
C ALA A 19 15.76 8.01 8.85
N ASP A 20 15.79 6.72 9.16
CA ASP A 20 15.62 5.64 8.17
C ASP A 20 14.14 5.44 7.79
N GLY A 21 13.20 5.66 8.71
CA GLY A 21 11.81 5.22 8.54
C GLY A 21 11.64 3.71 8.79
N GLY A 22 12.56 3.11 9.56
CA GLY A 22 12.51 1.71 9.97
C GLY A 22 11.74 1.52 11.29
N ILE A 23 11.74 0.29 11.81
CA ILE A 23 11.09 -0.08 13.07
C ILE A 23 12.17 -0.41 14.10
N LEU A 24 12.14 0.30 15.24
CA LEU A 24 12.92 -0.04 16.42
C LEU A 24 11.98 -0.63 17.47
N GLY A 25 12.32 -1.82 17.97
CA GLY A 25 11.54 -2.53 18.98
C GLY A 25 12.40 -3.43 19.84
N GLU A 26 11.74 -4.32 20.57
CA GLU A 26 12.38 -5.33 21.41
C GLU A 26 12.30 -6.70 20.73
N GLN A 27 13.32 -7.53 20.92
CA GLN A 27 13.26 -8.93 20.50
C GLN A 27 12.32 -9.72 21.39
N ARG A 28 11.49 -10.57 20.79
CA ARG A 28 10.52 -11.37 21.53
C ARG A 28 11.16 -12.45 22.41
N GLU A 29 12.27 -13.04 21.95
CA GLU A 29 12.88 -14.23 22.56
C GLU A 29 14.10 -13.94 23.43
N GLY A 30 14.47 -12.67 23.63
CA GLY A 30 15.66 -12.30 24.38
C GLY A 30 15.69 -10.84 24.79
N LEU A 31 16.61 -10.52 25.71
CA LEU A 31 16.85 -9.16 26.15
C LEU A 31 17.73 -8.42 25.14
N ALA A 32 17.14 -8.02 24.02
CA ALA A 32 17.81 -7.29 22.95
C ALA A 32 16.85 -6.34 22.24
N LEU A 33 17.40 -5.31 21.62
CA LEU A 33 16.66 -4.47 20.68
C LEU A 33 16.66 -5.13 19.30
N LEU A 34 15.53 -5.02 18.61
CA LEU A 34 15.38 -5.36 17.20
C LEU A 34 15.33 -4.06 16.41
N TYR A 35 16.14 -3.97 15.36
CA TYR A 35 16.04 -2.89 14.39
C TYR A 35 15.77 -3.47 13.01
N ARG A 36 14.64 -3.10 12.43
CA ARG A 36 14.22 -3.47 11.09
C ARG A 36 14.33 -2.25 10.18
N THR A 37 15.14 -2.34 9.13
CA THR A 37 15.34 -1.22 8.21
C THR A 37 14.11 -0.98 7.35
N ARG A 38 13.90 0.27 6.92
CA ARG A 38 12.85 0.62 5.95
C ARG A 38 12.94 -0.25 4.70
N THR A 39 14.15 -0.48 4.20
CA THR A 39 14.39 -1.28 2.99
C THR A 39 13.95 -2.74 3.11
N SER A 40 13.91 -3.31 4.32
CA SER A 40 13.42 -4.67 4.56
C SER A 40 11.90 -4.79 4.56
N LEU A 41 11.18 -3.67 4.55
CA LEU A 41 9.72 -3.62 4.44
C LEU A 41 9.28 -3.65 2.97
N TYR A 42 10.18 -3.33 2.04
CA TYR A 42 9.89 -3.26 0.61
C TYR A 42 9.73 -4.66 0.00
N ASN A 43 8.71 -4.84 -0.85
CA ASN A 43 8.53 -6.02 -1.72
C ASN A 43 8.67 -7.38 -1.00
N GLN A 44 8.37 -7.42 0.29
CA GLN A 44 8.55 -8.61 1.10
C GLN A 44 7.55 -9.72 0.72
N PRO A 45 7.97 -11.00 0.70
CA PRO A 45 7.05 -12.11 0.62
C PRO A 45 6.21 -12.19 1.92
N PRO A 46 4.96 -12.68 1.87
CA PRO A 46 4.14 -12.79 3.07
C PRO A 46 4.71 -13.83 4.03
N ALA A 47 4.94 -13.43 5.29
CA ALA A 47 5.31 -14.31 6.38
C ALA A 47 4.12 -15.13 6.89
N LEU A 48 2.90 -14.60 6.72
CA LEU A 48 1.66 -15.26 7.10
C LEU A 48 0.63 -15.14 5.98
N VAL A 49 0.05 -16.26 5.56
CA VAL A 49 -1.05 -16.30 4.61
C VAL A 49 -2.26 -16.90 5.30
N LEU A 50 -3.35 -16.14 5.32
CA LEU A 50 -4.62 -16.49 5.92
C LEU A 50 -5.67 -16.68 4.84
N ASP A 51 -6.59 -17.57 5.09
CA ASP A 51 -7.76 -17.82 4.26
C ASP A 51 -9.01 -17.45 5.07
N TYR A 52 -9.72 -16.40 4.62
CA TYR A 52 -10.91 -15.92 5.32
C TYR A 52 -11.98 -17.01 5.45
N ALA A 53 -12.08 -17.91 4.47
CA ALA A 53 -13.06 -18.98 4.48
C ALA A 53 -12.70 -20.13 5.44
N ARG A 54 -11.46 -20.18 5.95
CA ARG A 54 -11.00 -21.25 6.83
C ARG A 54 -11.30 -20.96 8.30
N PRO A 55 -11.92 -21.91 9.02
CA PRO A 55 -12.23 -21.72 10.43
C PRO A 55 -11.00 -21.42 11.30
N GLY A 56 -11.01 -20.26 11.97
CA GLY A 56 -9.99 -19.90 12.96
C GLY A 56 -8.77 -19.17 12.40
N GLU A 57 -8.58 -19.12 11.08
CA GLU A 57 -7.54 -18.29 10.46
C GLU A 57 -7.92 -16.82 10.50
N VAL A 58 -9.20 -16.50 10.30
CA VAL A 58 -9.79 -15.19 10.56
C VAL A 58 -11.02 -15.40 11.43
N MET A 59 -10.99 -14.89 12.66
CA MET A 59 -12.13 -14.93 13.57
C MET A 59 -13.22 -13.95 13.11
N PRO A 60 -14.50 -14.25 13.34
CA PRO A 60 -15.62 -13.52 12.73
C PRO A 60 -15.77 -12.11 13.32
N THR A 61 -15.10 -11.15 12.69
CA THR A 61 -15.54 -9.84 12.19
C THR A 61 -14.29 -9.14 11.66
N LEU A 62 -14.02 -9.33 10.36
CA LEU A 62 -13.06 -8.46 9.68
C LEU A 62 -13.83 -7.18 9.35
N GLU A 63 -13.76 -6.20 10.25
CA GLU A 63 -14.41 -4.90 10.09
C GLU A 63 -13.38 -3.91 9.52
N PRO A 64 -13.36 -3.71 8.19
CA PRO A 64 -12.57 -2.62 7.65
C PRO A 64 -13.10 -1.30 8.21
N THR A 65 -12.18 -0.41 8.53
CA THR A 65 -12.49 0.96 8.95
C THR A 65 -12.16 1.88 7.78
N ASP A 66 -13.16 2.66 7.37
CA ASP A 66 -12.98 3.80 6.48
C ASP A 66 -12.90 5.06 7.36
N ASP A 67 -11.68 5.45 7.71
CA ASP A 67 -11.41 6.65 8.50
C ASP A 67 -10.15 7.38 8.04
N ASP A 68 -10.02 8.62 8.50
CA ASP A 68 -8.98 9.58 8.13
C ASP A 68 -7.79 9.61 9.11
N GLN A 69 -7.77 8.71 10.11
CA GLN A 69 -6.84 8.83 11.25
C GLN A 69 -5.36 8.80 10.83
N ARG A 70 -5.04 8.04 9.79
CA ARG A 70 -3.67 7.90 9.26
C ARG A 70 -3.42 8.73 7.99
N THR A 71 -4.41 9.52 7.56
CA THR A 71 -4.28 10.37 6.37
C THR A 71 -3.31 11.51 6.66
N ARG A 72 -2.31 11.68 5.80
CA ARG A 72 -1.38 12.81 5.81
C ARG A 72 -1.17 13.25 4.38
N ASN A 73 -1.78 14.37 4.01
CA ASN A 73 -1.82 14.86 2.63
C ASN A 73 -1.07 16.19 2.42
N ASP A 74 -0.47 16.72 3.49
CA ASP A 74 0.46 17.84 3.48
C ASP A 74 1.59 17.58 4.48
N VAL A 75 2.75 17.13 3.99
CA VAL A 75 3.86 16.70 4.84
C VAL A 75 5.04 17.64 4.67
N THR A 76 5.52 18.20 5.79
CA THR A 76 6.75 18.98 5.86
C THR A 76 7.80 18.24 6.70
N VAL A 77 8.93 17.90 6.07
CA VAL A 77 10.09 17.31 6.75
C VAL A 77 11.18 18.37 6.88
N THR A 78 11.71 18.53 8.08
CA THR A 78 12.81 19.45 8.39
C THR A 78 14.04 18.66 8.83
N ARG A 79 15.21 18.95 8.26
CA ARG A 79 16.46 18.45 8.81
C ARG A 79 16.81 19.24 10.05
N GLU A 80 17.22 18.58 11.13
CA GLU A 80 17.59 19.27 12.36
C GLU A 80 18.75 20.27 12.10
N GLY A 81 18.48 21.57 12.35
CA GLY A 81 19.42 22.65 12.08
C GLY A 81 19.73 22.88 10.59
N GLY A 82 18.89 22.36 9.69
CA GLY A 82 19.03 22.45 8.25
C GLY A 82 17.78 22.99 7.55
N SER A 83 17.66 22.65 6.27
CA SER A 83 16.50 23.04 5.45
C SER A 83 15.28 22.14 5.68
N SER A 84 14.16 22.53 5.08
CA SER A 84 12.93 21.75 5.04
C SER A 84 12.45 21.55 3.61
N ALA A 85 11.63 20.53 3.42
CA ALA A 85 10.90 20.27 2.18
C ALA A 85 9.45 19.89 2.51
N ARG A 86 8.53 20.27 1.61
CA ARG A 86 7.09 20.04 1.76
C ARG A 86 6.55 19.30 0.55
N ALA A 87 5.75 18.27 0.79
CA ALA A 87 5.06 17.50 -0.24
C ALA A 87 3.54 17.56 0.03
N VAL A 88 2.75 17.84 -1.00
CA VAL A 88 1.30 18.05 -0.89
C VAL A 88 0.58 17.21 -1.94
N ARG A 89 -0.52 16.57 -1.53
CA ARG A 89 -1.46 15.92 -2.46
C ARG A 89 -2.51 16.94 -2.89
N GLU A 90 -2.29 17.54 -4.05
CA GLU A 90 -3.15 18.63 -4.58
C GLU A 90 -4.49 18.12 -5.15
N ASP A 91 -4.51 16.88 -5.66
CA ASP A 91 -5.66 16.27 -6.34
C ASP A 91 -5.86 14.80 -5.94
N GLY A 92 -7.06 14.27 -6.19
CA GLY A 92 -7.47 12.90 -5.87
C GLY A 92 -8.27 12.77 -4.58
N PRO A 93 -8.79 11.57 -4.28
CA PRO A 93 -9.75 11.34 -3.20
C PRO A 93 -9.21 11.73 -1.82
N LEU A 94 -7.92 11.53 -1.56
CA LEU A 94 -7.24 11.88 -0.31
C LEU A 94 -6.48 13.21 -0.36
N SER A 95 -6.83 14.10 -1.30
CA SER A 95 -6.19 15.42 -1.46
C SER A 95 -6.61 16.45 -0.41
N ILE A 96 -5.89 17.58 -0.40
CA ILE A 96 -6.20 18.75 0.44
C ILE A 96 -7.48 19.49 0.02
N GLN A 97 -8.09 19.13 -1.11
CA GLN A 97 -9.31 19.77 -1.60
C GLN A 97 -10.49 19.47 -0.66
N PRO A 98 -11.47 20.38 -0.53
CA PRO A 98 -12.69 20.09 0.23
C PRO A 98 -13.52 18.98 -0.42
N LEU A 99 -14.36 18.30 0.37
CA LEU A 99 -15.34 17.35 -0.15
C LEU A 99 -16.23 18.01 -1.22
N PRO A 100 -16.56 17.30 -2.32
CA PRO A 100 -16.29 15.88 -2.59
C PRO A 100 -14.99 15.61 -3.37
N ALA A 101 -14.17 16.62 -3.67
CA ALA A 101 -12.98 16.47 -4.51
C ALA A 101 -11.73 15.96 -3.75
N GLY A 102 -11.77 16.02 -2.41
CA GLY A 102 -10.75 15.52 -1.51
C GLY A 102 -11.32 15.35 -0.09
N VAL A 103 -10.45 15.20 0.89
CA VAL A 103 -10.81 15.04 2.32
C VAL A 103 -10.52 16.28 3.16
N GLY A 104 -9.94 17.33 2.58
CA GLY A 104 -9.46 18.50 3.31
C GLY A 104 -8.04 18.33 3.85
N LEU A 105 -7.56 19.30 4.63
CA LEU A 105 -6.17 19.35 5.08
C LEU A 105 -5.89 18.43 6.28
N TYR A 106 -4.91 17.53 6.11
CA TYR A 106 -4.31 16.72 7.17
C TYR A 106 -2.79 16.87 7.11
N ASP A 107 -2.26 17.79 7.92
CA ASP A 107 -0.84 18.14 7.89
C ASP A 107 0.02 17.31 8.85
N GLU A 108 1.29 17.15 8.49
CA GLU A 108 2.35 16.63 9.34
C GLU A 108 3.58 17.51 9.22
N THR A 109 4.14 17.92 10.36
CA THR A 109 5.45 18.57 10.41
C THR A 109 6.36 17.76 11.33
N ILE A 110 7.48 17.30 10.78
CA ILE A 110 8.45 16.49 11.52
C ILE A 110 9.87 17.02 11.32
N THR A 111 10.68 17.00 12.38
CA THR A 111 12.11 17.29 12.33
C THR A 111 12.89 16.00 12.51
N LEU A 112 13.84 15.71 11.62
CA LEU A 112 14.62 14.48 11.60
C LEU A 112 16.12 14.77 11.62
N ASN A 113 16.89 13.88 12.26
CA ASN A 113 18.36 13.93 12.23
C ASN A 113 18.91 13.41 10.89
N LEU A 114 18.75 14.20 9.84
CA LEU A 114 19.18 13.85 8.48
C LEU A 114 20.66 14.22 8.25
N ALA A 115 21.34 13.49 7.37
CA ALA A 115 22.74 13.78 7.05
C ALA A 115 22.87 15.00 6.15
N ARG A 116 21.95 15.14 5.19
CA ARG A 116 21.94 16.19 4.18
C ARG A 116 20.55 16.77 4.01
N ASP A 117 20.50 18.05 3.67
CA ASP A 117 19.29 18.81 3.41
C ASP A 117 18.47 18.21 2.26
N GLU A 118 19.12 17.69 1.22
CA GLU A 118 18.46 17.07 0.06
C GLU A 118 17.65 15.81 0.42
N GLN A 119 17.82 15.25 1.62
CA GLN A 119 17.04 14.08 2.05
C GLN A 119 15.62 14.46 2.48
N ALA A 120 15.35 15.73 2.82
CA ALA A 120 14.05 16.14 3.33
C ALA A 120 12.93 15.95 2.28
N GLU A 121 13.21 16.27 1.01
CA GLU A 121 12.24 16.17 -0.08
C GLU A 121 11.74 14.74 -0.32
N PRO A 122 12.60 13.74 -0.58
CA PRO A 122 12.12 12.38 -0.79
C PRO A 122 11.48 11.79 0.47
N LEU A 123 11.93 12.18 1.68
CA LEU A 123 11.29 11.76 2.94
C LEU A 123 9.87 12.33 3.11
N ALA A 124 9.64 13.58 2.69
CA ALA A 124 8.32 14.19 2.70
C ALA A 124 7.40 13.51 1.67
N ALA A 125 7.90 13.27 0.45
CA ALA A 125 7.16 12.57 -0.59
C ALA A 125 6.80 11.12 -0.18
N TRP A 126 7.72 10.41 0.46
CA TRP A 126 7.48 9.05 0.94
C TRP A 126 6.42 9.01 2.05
N ARG A 127 6.46 9.93 3.01
CA ARG A 127 5.44 10.04 4.05
C ARG A 127 4.07 10.41 3.48
N LEU A 128 4.03 11.33 2.51
CA LEU A 128 2.82 11.66 1.77
C LEU A 128 2.24 10.43 1.09
N HIS A 129 3.07 9.60 0.44
CA HIS A 129 2.68 8.34 -0.18
C HIS A 129 2.05 7.36 0.82
N LEU A 130 2.70 7.13 1.96
CA LEU A 130 2.16 6.28 3.03
C LEU A 130 0.83 6.82 3.59
N GLY A 131 0.67 8.14 3.67
CA GLY A 131 -0.51 8.81 4.22
C GLY A 131 -1.63 9.10 3.23
N THR A 132 -1.48 8.77 1.94
CA THR A 132 -2.50 9.03 0.90
C THR A 132 -2.79 7.82 0.02
N THR A 133 -2.58 6.61 0.57
CA THR A 133 -3.00 5.39 -0.10
C THR A 133 -4.48 5.13 0.16
N ASP A 134 -5.27 5.20 -0.91
CA ASP A 134 -6.72 5.03 -0.89
C ASP A 134 -7.08 3.54 -0.90
N GLU A 135 -7.14 2.95 0.29
CA GLU A 135 -7.60 1.59 0.51
C GLU A 135 -8.28 1.42 1.87
N LEU A 136 -9.17 0.43 1.97
CA LEU A 136 -9.80 0.10 3.25
C LEU A 136 -8.75 -0.36 4.26
N ARG A 137 -8.81 0.21 5.45
CA ARG A 137 -7.91 -0.15 6.54
C ARG A 137 -8.45 -1.35 7.30
N TYR A 138 -7.62 -2.36 7.48
CA TYR A 138 -7.91 -3.52 8.33
C TYR A 138 -7.07 -3.42 9.60
N PRO A 139 -7.50 -2.63 10.61
CA PRO A 139 -6.66 -2.30 11.76
C PRO A 139 -6.37 -3.50 12.65
N THR A 140 -7.27 -4.48 12.69
CA THR A 140 -7.12 -5.66 13.53
C THR A 140 -7.49 -6.93 12.78
N VAL A 141 -6.67 -7.97 12.91
CA VAL A 141 -6.94 -9.31 12.41
C VAL A 141 -6.81 -10.28 13.57
N THR A 142 -7.88 -11.00 13.88
CA THR A 142 -7.89 -11.95 15.02
C THR A 142 -7.86 -13.39 14.53
N LEU A 143 -6.98 -14.20 15.10
CA LEU A 143 -6.83 -15.62 14.82
C LEU A 143 -7.12 -16.45 16.06
N ASN A 144 -7.63 -17.66 15.87
CA ASN A 144 -7.81 -18.66 16.92
C ASN A 144 -6.92 -19.87 16.62
N LEU A 145 -5.80 -19.95 17.32
CA LEU A 145 -4.75 -20.93 17.08
C LEU A 145 -5.11 -22.33 17.58
N VAL A 146 -6.13 -22.46 18.43
CA VAL A 146 -6.69 -23.78 18.76
C VAL A 146 -7.48 -24.36 17.57
N ARG A 147 -8.13 -23.49 16.78
CA ARG A 147 -8.86 -23.90 15.56
C ARG A 147 -7.97 -23.95 14.32
N ALA A 148 -6.89 -23.17 14.30
CA ALA A 148 -5.89 -23.12 13.22
C ALA A 148 -4.48 -23.45 13.74
N PRO A 149 -4.24 -24.66 14.30
CA PRO A 149 -2.94 -25.00 14.90
C PRO A 149 -1.80 -25.07 13.88
N HIS A 150 -2.11 -25.25 12.58
CA HIS A 150 -1.12 -25.22 11.51
C HIS A 150 -0.47 -23.83 11.32
N LEU A 151 -1.11 -22.76 11.80
CA LEU A 151 -0.55 -21.41 11.77
C LEU A 151 0.41 -21.12 12.91
N ILE A 152 0.46 -21.96 13.96
CA ILE A 152 1.30 -21.72 15.14
C ILE A 152 2.77 -21.46 14.79
N PRO A 153 3.44 -22.27 13.94
CA PRO A 153 4.84 -22.00 13.60
C PRO A 153 5.02 -20.65 12.88
N ALA A 154 4.11 -20.27 11.99
CA ALA A 154 4.17 -18.99 11.28
C ALA A 154 3.92 -17.81 12.22
N VAL A 155 2.93 -17.91 13.11
CA VAL A 155 2.64 -16.88 14.11
C VAL A 155 3.77 -16.73 15.11
N LEU A 156 4.38 -17.83 15.55
CA LEU A 156 5.61 -17.77 16.34
C LEU A 156 6.78 -17.24 15.51
N GLY A 157 6.75 -17.26 14.18
CA GLY A 157 7.78 -16.63 13.36
C GLY A 157 7.61 -15.12 13.15
N LEU A 158 6.45 -14.55 13.50
CA LEU A 158 6.13 -13.15 13.16
C LEU A 158 6.99 -12.15 13.93
N GLU A 159 7.46 -11.15 13.18
CA GLU A 159 8.06 -9.92 13.68
C GLU A 159 7.26 -8.69 13.25
N ALA A 160 7.43 -7.57 13.95
CA ALA A 160 6.84 -6.30 13.52
C ALA A 160 7.40 -5.88 12.15
N GLY A 161 6.52 -5.42 11.26
CA GLY A 161 6.78 -5.10 9.87
C GLY A 161 6.53 -6.26 8.89
N ASP A 162 6.23 -7.48 9.36
CA ASP A 162 6.02 -8.61 8.46
C ASP A 162 4.73 -8.48 7.66
N LYS A 163 4.80 -8.83 6.37
CA LYS A 163 3.63 -8.88 5.50
C LYS A 163 2.78 -10.10 5.82
N LEU A 164 1.48 -9.86 5.97
CA LEU A 164 0.45 -10.88 6.00
C LEU A 164 -0.51 -10.67 4.82
N VAL A 165 -1.07 -11.76 4.31
CA VAL A 165 -2.06 -11.74 3.22
C VAL A 165 -3.31 -12.50 3.64
N ILE A 166 -4.49 -11.90 3.46
CA ILE A 166 -5.78 -12.55 3.65
C ILE A 166 -6.40 -12.81 2.28
N ARG A 167 -6.64 -14.08 1.97
CA ARG A 167 -7.26 -14.54 0.73
C ARG A 167 -8.73 -14.86 0.90
N ASN A 168 -9.40 -15.02 -0.24
CA ASN A 168 -10.80 -15.47 -0.32
C ASN A 168 -11.74 -14.58 0.51
N LEU A 169 -11.51 -13.25 0.45
CA LEU A 169 -12.40 -12.30 1.10
C LEU A 169 -13.83 -12.47 0.54
N PRO A 170 -14.86 -12.31 1.38
CA PRO A 170 -16.23 -12.37 0.97
C PRO A 170 -16.58 -11.18 0.04
N ASP A 171 -17.63 -11.36 -0.75
CA ASP A 171 -18.12 -10.44 -1.78
C ASP A 171 -18.54 -9.04 -1.29
N TRP A 172 -18.84 -8.89 0.00
CA TRP A 172 -19.16 -7.60 0.63
C TRP A 172 -17.92 -6.79 1.04
N LEU A 173 -16.72 -7.37 0.96
CA LEU A 173 -15.45 -6.65 1.07
C LEU A 173 -14.93 -6.28 -0.33
N PRO A 174 -14.02 -5.28 -0.43
CA PRO A 174 -13.36 -4.99 -1.69
C PRO A 174 -12.74 -6.25 -2.30
N PRO A 175 -12.86 -6.42 -3.62
CA PRO A 175 -12.34 -7.59 -4.29
C PRO A 175 -10.81 -7.64 -4.23
N GLY A 176 -10.27 -8.87 -4.27
CA GLY A 176 -8.83 -9.14 -4.18
C GLY A 176 -8.36 -9.58 -2.80
N ASP A 177 -7.05 -9.80 -2.67
CA ASP A 177 -6.42 -10.17 -1.41
C ASP A 177 -6.18 -8.92 -0.55
N ALA A 178 -6.39 -9.01 0.77
CA ALA A 178 -5.98 -7.95 1.69
C ALA A 178 -4.53 -8.15 2.11
N GLU A 179 -3.66 -7.19 1.79
CA GLU A 179 -2.24 -7.22 2.13
C GLU A 179 -1.95 -6.23 3.25
N LEU A 180 -1.44 -6.72 4.38
CA LEU A 180 -1.22 -5.92 5.58
C LEU A 180 0.18 -6.12 6.16
N LEU A 181 0.72 -5.11 6.83
CA LEU A 181 1.90 -5.22 7.68
C LEU A 181 1.49 -5.35 9.13
N VAL A 182 2.10 -6.29 9.85
CA VAL A 182 1.91 -6.47 11.29
C VAL A 182 2.67 -5.37 12.04
N GLU A 183 1.98 -4.52 12.79
CA GLU A 183 2.61 -3.49 13.63
C GLU A 183 2.84 -3.97 15.07
N GLY A 184 2.05 -4.94 15.51
CA GLY A 184 2.13 -5.55 16.82
C GLY A 184 0.98 -6.52 17.04
N TRP A 185 0.87 -7.08 18.24
CA TRP A 185 -0.19 -8.03 18.54
C TRP A 185 -0.51 -8.12 20.03
N ARG A 186 -1.65 -8.74 20.34
CA ARG A 186 -2.07 -9.13 21.67
C ARG A 186 -2.42 -10.60 21.69
N GLU A 187 -1.83 -11.34 22.63
CA GLU A 187 -2.14 -12.76 22.84
C GLU A 187 -3.02 -12.96 24.08
N GLN A 188 -3.97 -13.88 23.97
CA GLN A 188 -4.79 -14.36 25.08
C GLN A 188 -4.72 -15.89 25.14
N LEU A 189 -4.04 -16.41 26.17
CA LEU A 189 -4.01 -17.82 26.49
C LEU A 189 -5.00 -18.12 27.62
N ARG A 190 -5.86 -19.10 27.38
CA ARG A 190 -6.84 -19.68 28.32
C ARG A 190 -6.61 -21.20 28.35
N PRO A 191 -7.11 -21.94 29.37
CA PRO A 191 -6.88 -23.39 29.47
C PRO A 191 -7.18 -24.20 28.20
N TYR A 192 -8.14 -23.77 27.39
CA TYR A 192 -8.52 -24.41 26.12
C TYR A 192 -8.64 -23.41 24.96
N GLY A 193 -7.95 -22.27 25.05
CA GLY A 193 -8.07 -21.18 24.07
C GLY A 193 -6.75 -20.47 23.87
N TRP A 194 -6.41 -20.21 22.61
CA TRP A 194 -5.29 -19.36 22.24
C TRP A 194 -5.77 -18.46 21.11
N THR A 195 -5.96 -17.19 21.43
CA THR A 195 -6.37 -16.16 20.50
C THR A 195 -5.24 -15.15 20.37
N ILE A 196 -4.92 -14.76 19.15
CA ILE A 196 -4.00 -13.65 18.87
C ILE A 196 -4.73 -12.61 18.02
N THR A 197 -4.61 -11.34 18.40
CA THR A 197 -5.13 -10.21 17.64
C THR A 197 -3.95 -9.39 17.16
N LEU A 198 -3.72 -9.38 15.85
CA LEU A 198 -2.69 -8.58 15.18
C LEU A 198 -3.22 -7.17 14.95
N THR A 199 -2.40 -6.16 15.25
CA THR A 199 -2.62 -4.77 14.80
C THR A 199 -1.91 -4.59 13.47
N CYS A 200 -2.60 -4.04 12.47
CA CYS A 200 -2.07 -3.99 11.12
C CYS A 200 -2.22 -2.63 10.46
N SER A 201 -1.32 -2.35 9.51
CA SER A 201 -1.42 -1.27 8.53
C SER A 201 -1.38 -1.83 7.11
N PRO A 202 -1.77 -1.06 6.10
CA PRO A 202 -1.75 -1.57 4.73
C PRO A 202 -0.34 -1.82 4.20
N ALA A 203 -0.15 -2.92 3.46
CA ALA A 203 1.15 -3.31 2.90
C ALA A 203 1.38 -2.82 1.47
N ARG A 204 0.33 -2.46 0.72
CA ARG A 204 0.45 -1.99 -0.67
C ARG A 204 1.40 -0.80 -0.84
N PRO A 205 1.44 0.22 0.05
CA PRO A 205 2.38 1.34 -0.07
C PRO A 205 3.86 0.91 -0.06
N TRP A 206 4.15 -0.26 0.51
CA TRP A 206 5.50 -0.83 0.61
C TRP A 206 5.88 -1.72 -0.58
N THR A 207 4.98 -1.84 -1.56
CA THR A 207 5.30 -2.45 -2.86
C THR A 207 5.90 -1.37 -3.75
N VAL A 208 7.20 -1.46 -3.96
CA VAL A 208 8.01 -0.44 -4.66
C VAL A 208 8.55 -0.97 -5.97
N GLY A 209 8.91 -0.04 -6.84
CA GLY A 209 9.44 -0.31 -8.16
C GLY A 209 10.70 -1.16 -8.16
N VAL A 210 10.76 -2.12 -9.09
CA VAL A 210 11.96 -2.91 -9.35
C VAL A 210 12.32 -2.75 -10.82
N THR A 211 13.55 -2.31 -11.07
CA THR A 211 14.06 -2.15 -12.44
C THR A 211 14.03 -3.50 -13.18
N ASP A 212 13.55 -3.48 -14.42
CA ASP A 212 13.40 -4.64 -15.29
C ASP A 212 12.45 -5.74 -14.75
N ASP A 213 11.63 -5.44 -13.74
CA ASP A 213 10.58 -6.34 -13.28
C ASP A 213 9.33 -6.22 -14.16
N PRO A 214 8.77 -7.33 -14.66
CA PRO A 214 7.62 -7.30 -15.57
C PRO A 214 6.33 -6.77 -14.93
N SER A 215 6.23 -6.77 -13.59
CA SER A 215 5.05 -6.33 -12.83
C SER A 215 5.28 -5.03 -12.07
N LEU A 216 6.45 -4.85 -11.46
CA LEU A 216 6.80 -3.71 -10.61
C LEU A 216 7.66 -2.66 -11.33
N GLY A 217 8.05 -2.87 -12.59
CA GLY A 217 8.87 -1.94 -13.35
C GLY A 217 8.09 -0.97 -14.24
N ARG A 218 6.76 -1.07 -14.29
CA ARG A 218 5.92 -0.30 -15.23
C ARG A 218 5.48 1.05 -14.66
N ALA A 219 5.95 2.14 -15.27
CA ALA A 219 5.44 3.47 -15.00
C ALA A 219 4.07 3.66 -15.66
N ASP A 220 3.16 4.34 -14.95
CA ASP A 220 1.84 4.69 -15.48
C ASP A 220 1.93 5.93 -16.39
N THR A 221 0.85 6.22 -17.11
CA THR A 221 0.66 7.51 -17.78
C THR A 221 0.13 8.56 -16.80
N ASP A 222 0.49 9.83 -17.00
CA ASP A 222 0.09 10.92 -16.10
C ASP A 222 -1.43 11.15 -16.08
N GLY A 223 -2.14 10.76 -17.15
CA GLY A 223 -3.61 10.81 -17.22
C GLY A 223 -4.19 9.99 -18.35
N THR A 224 -5.21 9.18 -18.09
CA THR A 224 -6.03 8.57 -19.13
C THR A 224 -7.45 8.27 -18.62
N GLU A 225 -8.40 8.28 -19.53
CA GLU A 225 -9.81 7.99 -19.24
C GLU A 225 -10.42 7.17 -20.39
N LEU A 226 -11.59 6.56 -20.15
CA LEU A 226 -12.40 5.97 -21.22
C LEU A 226 -12.89 7.08 -22.18
N ASP A 227 -12.71 6.88 -23.48
CA ASP A 227 -13.19 7.81 -24.52
C ASP A 227 -14.69 7.58 -24.83
N ASP A 228 -15.15 6.34 -24.68
CA ASP A 228 -16.54 5.89 -24.90
C ASP A 228 -17.04 5.03 -23.72
N ASP A 229 -18.36 4.87 -23.60
CA ASP A 229 -18.98 3.97 -22.62
C ASP A 229 -18.53 2.52 -22.88
N ALA A 230 -18.20 1.79 -21.81
CA ALA A 230 -17.83 0.39 -21.85
C ALA A 230 -18.88 -0.48 -21.13
N GLY A 231 -19.47 -1.43 -21.83
CA GLY A 231 -20.33 -2.45 -21.27
C GLY A 231 -19.57 -3.48 -20.43
N ALA A 232 -20.27 -4.17 -19.53
CA ALA A 232 -19.68 -5.20 -18.64
C ALA A 232 -19.13 -6.44 -19.37
N ALA A 233 -19.47 -6.64 -20.65
CA ALA A 233 -18.96 -7.75 -21.46
C ALA A 233 -17.99 -7.30 -22.55
N ASP A 234 -17.73 -6.00 -22.67
CA ASP A 234 -16.92 -5.46 -23.75
C ASP A 234 -15.45 -5.83 -23.54
N THR A 235 -14.85 -6.42 -24.57
CA THR A 235 -13.44 -6.83 -24.58
C THR A 235 -12.53 -5.81 -25.26
N GLU A 236 -13.08 -4.69 -25.70
CA GLU A 236 -12.35 -3.57 -26.31
C GLU A 236 -12.74 -2.29 -25.57
N LEU A 237 -11.74 -1.61 -25.00
CA LEU A 237 -11.93 -0.34 -24.31
C LEU A 237 -11.21 0.75 -25.10
N VAL A 238 -11.95 1.77 -25.50
CA VAL A 238 -11.37 2.96 -26.15
C VAL A 238 -10.92 3.91 -25.06
N VAL A 239 -9.64 4.24 -25.03
CA VAL A 239 -9.03 5.11 -24.02
C VAL A 239 -8.39 6.34 -24.65
N ARG A 240 -8.48 7.45 -23.92
CA ARG A 240 -7.86 8.73 -24.26
C ARG A 240 -6.86 9.13 -23.18
N THR A 241 -5.58 9.19 -23.55
CA THR A 241 -4.54 9.78 -22.70
C THR A 241 -4.75 11.29 -22.60
N THR A 242 -5.06 11.78 -21.40
CA THR A 242 -5.31 13.20 -21.09
C THR A 242 -4.02 13.94 -20.72
N ALA A 243 -3.04 13.25 -20.14
CA ALA A 243 -1.72 13.77 -19.81
C ALA A 243 -0.65 12.67 -19.92
N GLY A 244 0.59 13.05 -20.26
CA GLY A 244 1.71 12.11 -20.38
C GLY A 244 1.82 11.39 -21.74
N PRO A 245 2.72 10.40 -21.84
CA PRO A 245 2.89 9.59 -23.03
C PRO A 245 1.70 8.62 -23.23
N PRO A 246 1.34 8.26 -24.48
CA PRO A 246 0.31 7.24 -24.71
C PRO A 246 0.78 5.88 -24.19
N TRP A 247 -0.17 4.96 -23.99
CA TRP A 247 0.12 3.60 -23.56
C TRP A 247 1.01 2.88 -24.58
N VAL A 248 1.88 2.00 -24.08
CA VAL A 248 2.75 1.18 -24.94
C VAL A 248 1.92 0.25 -25.82
N THR A 249 2.39 0.00 -27.04
CA THR A 249 1.73 -0.87 -28.03
C THR A 249 2.59 -2.08 -28.43
N ASP A 250 3.81 -2.17 -27.90
CA ASP A 250 4.75 -3.24 -28.21
C ASP A 250 4.28 -4.57 -27.62
N ALA A 251 4.14 -5.59 -28.48
CA ALA A 251 3.62 -6.91 -28.09
C ALA A 251 4.31 -7.57 -26.87
N PRO A 252 5.64 -7.44 -26.65
CA PRO A 252 6.31 -8.03 -25.48
C PRO A 252 5.92 -7.41 -24.13
N GLU A 253 5.26 -6.26 -24.14
CA GLU A 253 4.86 -5.54 -22.93
C GLU A 253 3.53 -6.04 -22.34
N PHE A 254 2.86 -6.98 -23.01
CA PHE A 254 1.60 -7.56 -22.59
C PHE A 254 1.77 -8.98 -22.04
N PRO A 255 0.91 -9.42 -21.10
CA PRO A 255 -0.22 -8.68 -20.52
C PRO A 255 0.17 -7.81 -19.31
N PHE A 256 -0.67 -6.81 -19.00
CA PHE A 256 -0.62 -6.07 -17.74
C PHE A 256 -2.02 -5.69 -17.27
N ASP A 257 -2.18 -5.38 -15.98
CA ASP A 257 -3.47 -5.05 -15.39
C ASP A 257 -3.68 -3.55 -15.25
N VAL A 258 -4.88 -3.07 -15.63
CA VAL A 258 -5.33 -1.70 -15.41
C VAL A 258 -6.57 -1.68 -14.55
N ARG A 259 -6.71 -0.65 -13.73
CA ARG A 259 -7.91 -0.33 -12.97
C ARG A 259 -8.75 0.65 -13.78
N VAL A 260 -10.03 0.31 -13.97
CA VAL A 260 -11.04 1.15 -14.62
C VAL A 260 -12.13 1.40 -13.58
N GLY A 261 -12.14 2.60 -13.00
CA GLY A 261 -12.96 2.86 -11.81
C GLY A 261 -12.64 1.88 -10.67
N GLY A 262 -13.60 1.03 -10.32
CA GLY A 262 -13.45 0.00 -9.28
C GLY A 262 -13.02 -1.40 -9.78
N GLU A 263 -12.99 -1.65 -11.09
CA GLU A 263 -12.72 -2.96 -11.68
C GLU A 263 -11.26 -3.08 -12.14
N VAL A 264 -10.60 -4.22 -11.87
CA VAL A 264 -9.29 -4.54 -12.46
C VAL A 264 -9.48 -5.43 -13.68
N VAL A 265 -8.95 -4.99 -14.83
CA VAL A 265 -9.00 -5.73 -16.10
C VAL A 265 -7.59 -6.00 -16.63
N THR A 266 -7.41 -7.14 -17.30
CA THR A 266 -6.10 -7.48 -17.90
C THR A 266 -6.05 -7.02 -19.35
N VAL A 267 -5.14 -6.12 -19.68
CA VAL A 267 -4.85 -5.68 -21.05
C VAL A 267 -4.00 -6.73 -21.76
N LEU A 268 -4.48 -7.20 -22.91
CA LEU A 268 -3.85 -8.23 -23.74
C LEU A 268 -3.12 -7.63 -24.95
N GLY A 269 -3.45 -6.40 -25.32
CA GLY A 269 -2.84 -5.68 -26.43
C GLY A 269 -3.47 -4.31 -26.60
N ILE A 270 -2.73 -3.39 -27.23
CA ILE A 270 -3.22 -2.03 -27.52
C ILE A 270 -2.93 -1.71 -28.98
N THR A 271 -3.91 -1.11 -29.65
CA THR A 271 -3.78 -0.62 -31.03
C THR A 271 -4.20 0.84 -31.13
N GLY A 272 -3.87 1.48 -32.25
CA GLY A 272 -4.14 2.91 -32.46
C GLY A 272 -3.10 3.81 -31.83
N SER A 273 -3.33 5.12 -31.90
CA SER A 273 -2.40 6.13 -31.42
C SER A 273 -3.06 7.15 -30.50
N ARG A 274 -4.17 7.79 -30.91
CA ARG A 274 -5.03 8.66 -30.09
C ARG A 274 -6.45 8.79 -30.73
N PRO A 275 -7.54 8.32 -30.08
CA PRO A 275 -7.56 7.42 -28.93
C PRO A 275 -6.89 6.07 -29.24
N GLN A 276 -6.58 5.29 -28.20
CA GLN A 276 -6.07 3.93 -28.31
C GLN A 276 -7.19 2.94 -27.98
N THR A 277 -7.15 1.74 -28.58
CA THR A 277 -8.08 0.66 -28.26
C THR A 277 -7.33 -0.44 -27.51
N MET A 278 -7.71 -0.68 -26.26
CA MET A 278 -7.20 -1.76 -25.43
C MET A 278 -8.05 -3.01 -25.63
N THR A 279 -7.45 -4.12 -26.06
CA THR A 279 -8.09 -5.44 -25.97
C THR A 279 -7.91 -5.97 -24.55
N VAL A 280 -9.00 -6.26 -23.85
CA VAL A 280 -8.99 -6.62 -22.43
C VAL A 280 -9.69 -7.94 -22.14
N ARG A 281 -9.25 -8.59 -21.06
CA ARG A 281 -10.01 -9.61 -20.34
C ARG A 281 -10.64 -8.96 -19.11
N ARG A 282 -11.99 -8.94 -19.08
CA ARG A 282 -12.83 -8.41 -17.99
C ARG A 282 -12.92 -9.39 -16.81
N ALA A 283 -13.44 -8.92 -15.67
CA ALA A 283 -13.72 -9.73 -14.48
C ALA A 283 -12.50 -10.52 -13.97
N THR A 284 -11.30 -9.94 -14.01
CA THR A 284 -10.10 -10.61 -13.45
C THR A 284 -10.22 -10.79 -11.93
N ASP A 285 -11.05 -9.97 -11.28
CA ASP A 285 -11.37 -9.97 -9.85
C ASP A 285 -12.72 -10.62 -9.51
N GLY A 286 -13.42 -11.22 -10.49
CA GLY A 286 -14.69 -11.92 -10.31
C GLY A 286 -15.96 -11.09 -10.56
N THR A 287 -15.83 -9.78 -10.81
CA THR A 287 -16.96 -8.89 -11.14
C THR A 287 -16.69 -8.07 -12.39
N SER A 288 -17.68 -7.89 -13.26
CA SER A 288 -17.57 -6.88 -14.33
C SER A 288 -18.76 -5.94 -14.31
N THR A 289 -18.47 -4.65 -14.43
CA THR A 289 -19.45 -3.56 -14.33
C THR A 289 -19.34 -2.65 -15.55
N PRO A 290 -20.46 -2.11 -16.05
CA PRO A 290 -20.39 -1.10 -17.09
C PRO A 290 -19.77 0.19 -16.53
N HIS A 291 -18.93 0.86 -17.33
CA HIS A 291 -18.24 2.10 -16.99
C HIS A 291 -18.56 3.19 -18.02
N PRO A 292 -18.99 4.39 -17.63
CA PRO A 292 -19.26 5.47 -18.57
C PRO A 292 -17.97 6.08 -19.15
N ALA A 293 -18.08 6.75 -20.29
CA ALA A 293 -17.02 7.61 -20.82
C ALA A 293 -16.54 8.63 -19.77
N GLY A 294 -15.24 8.92 -19.76
CA GLY A 294 -14.58 9.77 -18.76
C GLY A 294 -14.19 9.04 -17.46
N THR A 295 -14.47 7.73 -17.34
CA THR A 295 -13.95 6.94 -16.21
C THR A 295 -12.43 6.88 -16.27
N ASP A 296 -11.75 7.22 -15.17
CA ASP A 296 -10.29 7.17 -15.05
C ASP A 296 -9.78 5.73 -15.25
N VAL A 297 -8.70 5.60 -16.02
CA VAL A 297 -8.01 4.33 -16.27
C VAL A 297 -6.58 4.47 -15.77
N ARG A 298 -6.07 3.53 -14.97
CA ARG A 298 -4.70 3.58 -14.43
C ARG A 298 -4.10 2.20 -14.41
N LEU A 299 -2.77 2.09 -14.32
CA LEU A 299 -2.18 0.81 -13.94
C LEU A 299 -2.77 0.36 -12.61
N ALA A 300 -3.12 -0.93 -12.51
CA ALA A 300 -3.65 -1.48 -11.26
C ALA A 300 -2.58 -1.41 -10.14
N GLN A 301 -1.31 -1.47 -10.53
CA GLN A 301 -0.14 -1.32 -9.68
C GLN A 301 0.91 -0.45 -10.39
N PRO A 302 0.84 0.90 -10.25
CA PRO A 302 1.86 1.77 -10.81
C PRO A 302 3.19 1.62 -10.05
N THR A 303 4.32 1.78 -10.76
CA THR A 303 5.64 1.80 -10.13
C THR A 303 5.74 2.93 -9.11
N VAL A 304 6.09 2.58 -7.87
CA VAL A 304 6.39 3.54 -6.80
C VAL A 304 7.89 3.64 -6.62
N VAL A 305 8.47 4.83 -6.72
CA VAL A 305 9.90 5.03 -6.44
C VAL A 305 10.15 4.84 -4.94
N ALA A 306 11.02 3.90 -4.59
CA ALA A 306 11.45 3.71 -3.21
C ALA A 306 12.22 4.93 -2.68
N LEU A 307 12.05 5.23 -1.40
CA LEU A 307 12.86 6.19 -0.65
C LEU A 307 14.30 5.71 -0.47
#